data_AF-A0AB33FVT1-F1
#
_entry.id   AF-A0AB33FVT1-F1
#
_cell.length_a   1.000
_cell.length_b   1.000
_cell.length_c   1.000
_cell.angle_alpha   90.00
_cell.angle_beta   90.00
_cell.angle_gamma   90.00
#
_symmetry.space_group_name_H-M   'P 1'
#
loop_
_entity.id
_entity.type
_entity.pdbx_description
1 polymer ?
#
loop_
_entity_poly.entity_id
_entity_poly.type
_entity_poly.pdbx_seq_one_letter_code
_entity_poly.pdbx_strand_id
1 'polypeptide(L)'
;MLKPYPFLKQDTYAWCLSIGLPVIWGLSAIFLPQKVALGLYMLCSLVWVLLDRLSLMKQEKMAPSLGWFLLPMVYLRQRDERQGKPWRLLQVWLICTVLSAVVGNHFKTQSGTERLAQSACPVVTKILQRQGIEEHCIRITDIKEEVAGRFYQAQALLNTGSKEPLTIEVRSGGNIYVTLTEQE
;
A
#
# COMPACT_ATOMS: atom_id res chain seq x y z
N MET A 1 -15.30 -5.13 30.54
CA MET A 1 -15.82 -6.28 29.77
C MET A 1 -16.21 -5.84 28.37
N LEU A 2 -15.55 -6.35 27.33
CA LEU A 2 -15.85 -6.04 25.92
C LEU A 2 -17.16 -6.74 25.52
N LYS A 3 -18.28 -6.01 25.49
CA LYS A 3 -19.59 -6.56 25.10
C LYS A 3 -19.54 -7.05 23.64
N PRO A 4 -19.71 -8.35 23.35
CA PRO A 4 -19.50 -8.93 22.01
C PRO A 4 -20.40 -8.25 20.97
N TYR A 5 -19.84 -7.92 19.79
CA TYR A 5 -20.65 -7.52 18.65
C TYR A 5 -21.34 -8.78 18.14
N PRO A 6 -22.67 -8.81 18.09
CA PRO A 6 -23.34 -9.99 17.61
C PRO A 6 -23.14 -10.07 16.09
N PHE A 7 -22.45 -11.10 15.62
CA PHE A 7 -22.32 -11.41 14.19
C PHE A 7 -23.67 -11.91 13.66
N LEU A 8 -24.60 -10.98 13.44
CA LEU A 8 -25.85 -11.29 12.75
C LEU A 8 -25.62 -11.26 11.24
N LYS A 9 -26.19 -12.23 10.52
CA LYS A 9 -26.29 -12.19 9.04
C LYS A 9 -26.86 -10.88 8.51
N GLN A 10 -27.64 -10.17 9.33
CA GLN A 10 -28.23 -8.86 9.03
C GLN A 10 -27.19 -7.72 8.89
N ASP A 11 -25.99 -7.88 9.45
CA ASP A 11 -24.93 -6.85 9.44
C ASP A 11 -23.88 -7.10 8.33
N THR A 12 -24.13 -8.05 7.41
CA THR A 12 -23.16 -8.48 6.38
C THR A 12 -22.66 -7.30 5.54
N TYR A 13 -23.53 -6.42 5.07
CA TYR A 13 -23.13 -5.27 4.24
C TYR A 13 -22.28 -4.26 5.01
N ALA A 14 -22.54 -4.07 6.30
CA ALA A 14 -21.72 -3.21 7.16
C ALA A 14 -20.33 -3.82 7.43
N TRP A 15 -20.24 -5.15 7.55
CA TRP A 15 -18.97 -5.87 7.60
C TRP A 15 -18.21 -5.81 6.27
N CYS A 16 -18.89 -5.92 5.13
CA CYS A 16 -18.30 -5.69 3.81
C CYS A 16 -17.76 -4.26 3.68
N LEU A 17 -18.50 -3.26 4.16
CA LEU A 17 -18.04 -1.87 4.19
C LEU A 17 -16.82 -1.69 5.12
N SER A 18 -16.79 -2.39 6.25
CA SER A 18 -15.71 -2.28 7.24
C SER A 18 -14.41 -2.97 6.79
N ILE A 19 -14.50 -4.18 6.22
CA ILE A 19 -13.32 -4.98 5.85
C ILE A 19 -13.04 -4.88 4.35
N GLY A 20 -14.08 -5.07 3.53
CA GLY A 20 -13.95 -5.11 2.08
C GLY A 20 -13.49 -3.78 1.49
N LEU A 21 -13.96 -2.65 2.03
CA LEU A 21 -13.63 -1.34 1.48
C LEU A 21 -12.14 -0.98 1.63
N PRO A 22 -11.53 -1.14 2.83
CA PRO A 22 -10.08 -1.01 2.96
C PRO A 22 -9.27 -1.99 2.09
N VAL A 23 -9.72 -3.24 1.96
CA VAL A 23 -9.02 -4.24 1.13
C VAL A 23 -9.06 -3.86 -0.35
N ILE A 24 -10.22 -3.47 -0.87
CA ILE A 24 -10.36 -2.97 -2.25
C ILE A 24 -9.47 -1.75 -2.46
N TRP A 25 -9.45 -0.81 -1.50
CA TRP A 25 -8.55 0.34 -1.56
C TRP A 25 -7.08 -0.08 -1.63
N GLY A 26 -6.63 -0.94 -0.72
CA GLY A 26 -5.24 -1.39 -0.68
C GLY A 26 -4.79 -2.04 -1.99
N LEU A 27 -5.59 -2.97 -2.52
CA LEU A 27 -5.27 -3.64 -3.78
C LEU A 27 -5.32 -2.67 -4.97
N SER A 28 -6.39 -1.88 -5.10
CA SER A 28 -6.52 -0.95 -6.23
C SER A 28 -5.43 0.15 -6.20
N ALA A 29 -5.04 0.64 -5.03
CA ALA A 29 -3.99 1.65 -4.89
C ALA A 29 -2.58 1.11 -5.23
N ILE A 30 -2.37 -0.21 -5.22
CA ILE A 30 -1.14 -0.87 -5.66
C ILE A 30 -1.11 -1.01 -7.19
N PHE A 31 -2.20 -1.49 -7.79
CA PHE A 31 -2.21 -1.91 -9.19
C PHE A 31 -2.75 -0.88 -10.18
N LEU A 32 -3.54 0.09 -9.73
CA LEU A 32 -4.26 1.03 -10.60
C LEU A 32 -3.79 2.47 -10.41
N PRO A 33 -3.97 3.33 -11.44
CA PRO A 33 -3.78 4.76 -11.29
C PRO A 33 -4.68 5.32 -10.18
N GLN A 34 -4.16 6.28 -9.41
CA GLN A 34 -4.84 6.83 -8.23
C GLN A 34 -6.27 7.32 -8.51
N LYS A 35 -6.52 7.95 -9.66
CA LYS A 35 -7.86 8.42 -10.07
C LYS A 35 -8.85 7.27 -10.26
N VAL A 36 -8.40 6.17 -10.85
CA VAL A 36 -9.22 4.97 -11.09
C VAL A 36 -9.48 4.24 -9.78
N ALA A 37 -8.45 4.08 -8.95
CA ALA A 37 -8.59 3.47 -7.61
C ALA A 37 -9.58 4.25 -6.73
N LEU A 38 -9.50 5.59 -6.74
CA LEU A 38 -10.46 6.45 -6.05
C LEU A 38 -11.89 6.26 -6.60
N GLY A 39 -12.06 6.25 -7.92
CA GLY A 39 -13.36 6.00 -8.55
C GLY A 39 -13.98 4.67 -8.13
N LEU A 40 -13.19 3.58 -8.10
CA LEU A 40 -13.63 2.27 -7.63
C LEU A 40 -14.01 2.28 -6.15
N TYR A 41 -13.19 2.91 -5.30
CA TYR A 41 -13.49 3.07 -3.88
C TYR A 41 -14.84 3.77 -3.65
N MET A 42 -15.06 4.89 -4.35
CA MET A 42 -16.29 5.66 -4.24
C MET A 42 -17.51 4.86 -4.69
N LEU A 43 -17.39 4.13 -5.80
CA LEU A 43 -18.45 3.27 -6.32
C LEU A 43 -18.79 2.13 -5.35
N CYS A 44 -17.78 1.41 -4.85
CA CYS A 44 -17.97 0.33 -3.88
C CYS A 44 -18.58 0.84 -2.57
N SER A 45 -18.11 1.99 -2.07
CA SER A 45 -18.67 2.63 -0.88
C SER A 45 -20.15 2.95 -1.07
N LEU A 46 -20.51 3.58 -2.20
CA LEU A 46 -21.90 3.89 -2.53
C LEU A 46 -22.77 2.63 -2.58
N VAL A 47 -22.33 1.59 -3.29
CA VAL A 47 -23.08 0.33 -3.42
C VAL A 47 -23.31 -0.34 -2.06
N TRP A 48 -22.27 -0.47 -1.23
CA TRP A 48 -22.43 -1.11 0.07
C TRP A 48 -23.24 -0.29 1.06
N VAL A 49 -23.10 1.03 1.06
CA VAL A 49 -23.97 1.90 1.86
C VAL A 49 -25.42 1.78 1.40
N LEU A 50 -25.70 1.75 0.09
CA LEU A 50 -27.06 1.54 -0.43
C LEU A 50 -27.63 0.21 0.05
N LEU A 51 -26.88 -0.89 -0.10
CA LEU A 51 -27.32 -2.23 0.32
C LEU A 51 -27.54 -2.33 1.83
N ASP A 52 -26.65 -1.77 2.66
CA ASP A 52 -26.82 -1.74 4.10
C ASP A 52 -28.05 -0.91 4.50
N ARG A 53 -28.26 0.26 3.90
CA ARG A 53 -29.47 1.08 4.15
C ARG A 53 -30.74 0.34 3.78
N LEU A 54 -30.81 -0.28 2.61
CA LEU A 54 -31.97 -1.07 2.17
C LEU A 54 -32.23 -2.26 3.12
N SER A 55 -31.16 -2.92 3.58
CA SER A 55 -31.26 -3.99 4.58
C SER A 55 -31.79 -3.51 5.92
N LEU A 56 -31.34 -2.34 6.40
CA LEU A 56 -31.81 -1.72 7.64
C LEU A 56 -33.26 -1.28 7.55
N MET A 57 -33.66 -0.68 6.42
CA MET A 57 -35.05 -0.25 6.19
C MET A 57 -36.00 -1.43 6.14
N LYS A 58 -35.61 -2.56 5.52
CA LYS A 58 -36.38 -3.82 5.54
C LYS A 58 -36.58 -4.39 6.94
N GLN A 59 -35.72 -4.03 7.88
CA GLN A 59 -35.78 -4.45 9.29
C GLN A 59 -36.42 -3.38 10.19
N GLU A 60 -37.04 -2.35 9.59
CA GLU A 60 -37.65 -1.22 10.31
C GLU A 60 -36.66 -0.47 11.22
N LYS A 61 -35.35 -0.56 10.93
CA LYS A 61 -34.29 0.14 11.66
C LYS A 61 -33.98 1.48 11.02
N MET A 62 -33.61 2.46 11.84
CA MET A 62 -33.24 3.79 11.37
C MET A 62 -31.88 3.78 10.67
N ALA A 63 -31.88 3.88 9.34
CA ALA A 63 -30.66 3.93 8.54
C ALA A 63 -30.03 5.35 8.54
N PRO A 64 -28.69 5.49 8.56
CA PRO A 64 -28.01 6.77 8.32
C PRO A 64 -28.32 7.36 6.95
N SER A 65 -27.97 8.63 6.73
CA SER A 65 -28.16 9.26 5.42
C SER A 65 -27.25 8.63 4.35
N LEU A 66 -27.70 8.64 3.10
CA LEU A 66 -26.92 8.10 1.98
C LEU A 66 -25.62 8.89 1.76
N GLY A 67 -25.65 10.22 1.97
CA GLY A 67 -24.52 11.12 1.71
C GLY A 67 -23.24 10.77 2.46
N TRP A 68 -23.35 10.01 3.56
CA TRP A 68 -22.17 9.51 4.29
C TRP A 68 -21.40 8.42 3.55
N PHE A 69 -21.80 7.99 2.34
CA PHE A 69 -20.95 7.15 1.49
C PHE A 69 -19.61 7.80 1.15
N LEU A 70 -19.54 9.15 1.16
CA LEU A 70 -18.29 9.89 1.01
C LEU A 70 -17.34 9.68 2.20
N LEU A 71 -17.90 9.42 3.38
CA LEU A 71 -17.16 9.27 4.63
C LEU A 71 -17.62 7.99 5.34
N PRO A 72 -17.17 6.80 4.89
CA PRO A 72 -17.60 5.51 5.43
C PRO A 72 -17.43 5.39 6.95
N MET A 73 -16.40 6.03 7.51
CA MET A 73 -16.17 6.13 8.94
C MET A 73 -17.35 6.78 9.70
N VAL A 74 -17.93 7.85 9.15
CA VAL A 74 -19.07 8.55 9.76
C VAL A 74 -20.33 7.70 9.59
N TYR A 75 -20.50 7.05 8.43
CA TYR A 75 -21.60 6.14 8.19
C TYR A 75 -21.64 5.00 9.22
N LEU A 76 -20.52 4.28 9.39
CA LEU A 76 -20.39 3.15 10.31
C LEU A 76 -20.64 3.58 11.76
N ARG A 77 -20.12 4.74 12.17
CA ARG A 77 -20.36 5.30 13.50
C ARG A 77 -21.84 5.59 13.74
N GLN A 78 -22.48 6.36 12.85
CA GLN A 78 -23.89 6.73 13.01
C GLN A 78 -24.80 5.49 13.00
N ARG A 79 -24.45 4.49 12.20
CA ARG A 79 -25.16 3.21 12.15
C ARG A 79 -25.16 2.51 13.50
N ASP A 80 -23.99 2.37 14.14
CA ASP A 80 -23.86 1.69 15.43
C ASP A 80 -24.50 2.51 16.56
N GLU A 81 -24.31 3.84 16.57
CA GLU A 81 -24.93 4.76 17.53
C GLU A 81 -26.46 4.65 17.52
N ARG A 82 -27.09 4.68 16.33
CA ARG A 82 -28.57 4.58 16.20
C ARG A 82 -29.13 3.21 16.59
N GLN A 83 -28.30 2.18 16.63
CA GLN A 83 -28.68 0.82 17.03
C GLN A 83 -28.30 0.49 18.47
N GLY A 84 -27.72 1.44 19.22
CA GLY A 84 -27.19 1.19 20.57
C GLY A 84 -26.08 0.13 20.60
N LYS A 85 -25.37 -0.07 19.47
CA LYS A 85 -24.30 -1.04 19.32
C LYS A 85 -22.94 -0.39 19.62
N PRO A 86 -21.95 -1.17 20.09
CA PRO A 86 -20.58 -0.66 20.24
C PRO A 86 -19.96 -0.39 18.86
N TRP A 87 -19.10 0.63 18.75
CA TRP A 87 -18.47 1.11 17.50
C TRP A 87 -17.40 0.16 16.91
N ARG A 88 -17.60 -1.14 17.01
CA ARG A 88 -16.62 -2.15 16.60
C ARG A 88 -16.43 -2.17 15.09
N LEU A 89 -17.46 -1.87 14.30
CA LEU A 89 -17.33 -1.76 12.85
C LEU A 89 -16.36 -0.64 12.45
N LEU A 90 -16.45 0.51 13.12
CA LEU A 90 -15.51 1.60 12.93
C LEU A 90 -14.07 1.21 13.33
N GLN A 91 -13.91 0.54 14.47
CA GLN A 91 -12.59 0.05 14.92
C GLN A 91 -11.98 -0.91 13.90
N VAL A 92 -12.76 -1.87 13.39
CA VAL A 92 -12.32 -2.81 12.36
C VAL A 92 -11.95 -2.06 11.09
N TRP A 93 -12.78 -1.13 10.63
CA TRP A 93 -12.49 -0.32 9.45
C TRP A 93 -11.18 0.47 9.60
N LEU A 94 -10.93 1.08 10.76
CA LEU A 94 -9.68 1.78 11.04
C LEU A 94 -8.48 0.82 10.98
N ILE A 95 -8.55 -0.32 11.67
CA ILE A 95 -7.47 -1.33 11.68
C ILE A 95 -7.18 -1.80 10.25
N CYS A 96 -8.21 -2.18 9.50
CA CYS A 96 -8.06 -2.64 8.11
C CYS A 96 -7.48 -1.54 7.22
N THR A 97 -7.89 -0.28 7.39
CA THR A 97 -7.38 0.85 6.60
C THR A 97 -5.90 1.10 6.86
N VAL A 98 -5.48 1.09 8.14
CA VAL A 98 -4.07 1.23 8.53
C VAL A 98 -3.25 0.08 7.97
N LEU A 99 -3.72 -1.17 8.10
CA LEU A 99 -3.03 -2.33 7.56
C LEU A 99 -2.89 -2.25 6.03
N SER A 100 -3.96 -1.91 5.31
CA SER A 100 -3.92 -1.74 3.86
C SER A 100 -2.94 -0.64 3.42
N ALA A 101 -2.85 0.46 4.17
CA ALA A 101 -1.88 1.53 3.89
C ALA A 101 -0.44 1.08 4.12
N VAL A 102 -0.16 0.39 5.24
CA VAL A 102 1.18 -0.13 5.56
C VAL A 102 1.65 -1.16 4.53
N VAL A 103 0.80 -2.12 4.19
CA VAL A 103 1.08 -3.14 3.16
C VAL A 103 1.27 -2.48 1.79
N GLY A 104 0.40 -1.55 1.43
CA GLY A 104 0.50 -0.83 0.15
C GLY A 104 1.79 -0.03 0.02
N ASN A 105 2.24 0.61 1.10
CA ASN A 105 3.50 1.35 1.11
C ASN A 105 4.70 0.40 0.99
N HIS A 106 4.74 -0.66 1.80
CA HIS A 106 5.81 -1.66 1.76
C HIS A 106 5.94 -2.32 0.37
N PHE A 107 4.81 -2.61 -0.28
CA PHE A 107 4.83 -3.21 -1.62
C PHE A 107 5.34 -2.22 -2.70
N LYS A 108 4.99 -0.94 -2.60
CA LYS A 108 5.48 0.10 -3.51
C LYS A 108 6.97 0.35 -3.35
N THR A 109 7.47 0.42 -2.11
CA THR A 109 8.90 0.59 -1.85
C THR A 109 9.70 -0.61 -2.35
N GLN A 110 9.24 -1.84 -2.05
CA GLN A 110 9.91 -3.05 -2.50
C GLN A 110 9.99 -3.14 -4.02
N SER A 111 8.86 -2.97 -4.72
CA SER A 111 8.83 -3.01 -6.19
C SER A 111 9.68 -1.91 -6.85
N GLY A 112 9.77 -0.72 -6.24
CA GLY A 112 10.66 0.35 -6.66
C GLY A 112 12.14 -0.04 -6.54
N THR A 113 12.53 -0.57 -5.37
CA THR A 113 13.92 -1.01 -5.11
C THR A 113 14.36 -2.17 -6.00
N GLU A 114 13.46 -3.12 -6.30
CA GLU A 114 13.77 -4.24 -7.21
C GLU A 114 14.02 -3.76 -8.65
N ARG A 115 13.19 -2.84 -9.15
CA ARG A 115 13.42 -2.21 -10.47
C ARG A 115 14.72 -1.41 -10.50
N LEU A 116 15.00 -0.67 -9.44
CA LEU A 116 16.25 0.07 -9.29
C LEU A 116 17.46 -0.88 -9.32
N ALA A 117 17.42 -1.97 -8.54
CA ALA A 117 18.44 -3.00 -8.50
C ALA A 117 18.71 -3.60 -9.89
N GLN A 118 17.66 -3.96 -10.61
CA GLN A 118 17.75 -4.56 -11.93
C GLN A 118 18.36 -3.60 -12.96
N SER A 119 18.04 -2.30 -12.86
CA SER A 119 18.56 -1.28 -13.77
C SER A 119 20.02 -0.88 -13.49
N ALA A 120 20.45 -0.89 -12.22
CA ALA A 120 21.79 -0.45 -11.83
C ALA A 120 22.87 -1.53 -12.02
N CYS A 121 22.53 -2.82 -11.94
CA CYS A 121 23.51 -3.90 -12.05
C CYS A 121 24.27 -3.91 -13.41
N PRO A 122 23.61 -3.73 -14.57
CA PRO A 122 24.31 -3.56 -15.85
C PRO A 122 25.21 -2.31 -15.92
N VAL A 123 24.87 -1.25 -15.18
CA VAL A 123 25.69 -0.02 -15.11
C VAL A 123 26.97 -0.28 -14.33
N VAL A 124 26.87 -0.98 -13.19
CA VAL A 124 28.04 -1.41 -12.40
C VAL A 124 29.00 -2.25 -13.25
N THR A 125 28.48 -3.27 -13.95
CA THR A 125 29.30 -4.11 -14.82
C THR A 125 30.05 -3.29 -15.88
N LYS A 126 29.40 -2.28 -16.46
CA LYS A 126 30.07 -1.37 -17.43
C LYS A 126 31.14 -0.50 -16.79
N ILE A 127 30.97 -0.08 -15.54
CA ILE A 127 31.98 0.71 -14.81
C ILE A 127 33.22 -0.16 -14.57
N LEU A 128 33.04 -1.38 -14.06
CA LEU A 128 34.13 -2.34 -13.81
C LEU A 128 34.91 -2.67 -15.09
N GLN A 129 34.20 -2.95 -16.19
CA GLN A 129 34.82 -3.21 -17.50
C GLN A 129 35.66 -2.02 -17.99
N ARG A 130 35.21 -0.78 -17.76
CA ARG A 130 35.99 0.43 -18.13
C ARG A 130 37.23 0.62 -17.26
N GLN A 131 37.23 0.09 -16.04
CA GLN A 131 38.37 0.06 -15.15
C GLN A 131 39.33 -1.12 -15.44
N GLY A 132 39.02 -1.96 -16.43
CA GLY A 132 39.80 -3.15 -16.76
C GLY A 132 39.57 -4.34 -15.84
N ILE A 133 38.50 -4.32 -15.04
CA ILE A 133 38.12 -5.39 -14.12
C ILE A 133 37.16 -6.33 -14.86
N GLU A 134 37.51 -7.62 -14.99
CA GLU A 134 36.70 -8.64 -15.68
C GLU A 134 35.53 -9.19 -14.83
N GLU A 135 35.17 -8.51 -13.75
CA GLU A 135 34.06 -8.87 -12.87
C GLU A 135 32.74 -8.27 -13.35
N HIS A 136 31.64 -8.96 -13.06
CA HIS A 136 30.30 -8.47 -13.39
C HIS A 136 29.35 -8.58 -12.20
N CYS A 137 28.46 -7.60 -12.10
CA CYS A 137 27.41 -7.60 -11.11
C CYS A 137 26.40 -8.73 -11.38
N ILE A 138 26.13 -9.53 -10.35
CA ILE A 138 25.06 -10.54 -10.33
C ILE A 138 23.79 -9.96 -9.74
N ARG A 139 23.92 -9.20 -8.65
CA ARG A 139 22.77 -8.69 -7.90
C ARG A 139 23.15 -7.45 -7.10
N ILE A 140 22.20 -6.53 -6.94
CA ILE A 140 22.31 -5.45 -5.96
C ILE A 140 21.54 -5.83 -4.70
N THR A 141 22.19 -5.69 -3.55
CA THR A 141 21.65 -5.97 -2.21
C THR A 141 21.73 -4.73 -1.34
N ASP A 142 21.06 -4.80 -0.19
CA ASP A 142 21.18 -3.80 0.89
C ASP A 142 20.88 -2.36 0.45
N ILE A 143 19.89 -2.20 -0.45
CA ILE A 143 19.43 -0.89 -0.92
C ILE A 143 18.77 -0.15 0.25
N LYS A 144 19.40 0.94 0.67
CA LYS A 144 18.91 1.87 1.68
C LYS A 144 18.69 3.22 1.03
N GLU A 145 17.53 3.81 1.31
CA GLU A 145 17.20 5.15 0.84
C GLU A 145 17.77 6.19 1.83
N GLU A 146 18.72 7.00 1.36
CA GLU A 146 19.36 8.06 2.17
C GLU A 146 18.63 9.40 2.00
N VAL A 147 18.16 9.67 0.77
CA VAL A 147 17.35 10.84 0.45
C VAL A 147 16.12 10.38 -0.32
N ALA A 148 14.95 10.71 0.23
CA ALA A 148 13.64 10.31 -0.29
C ALA A 148 13.55 10.47 -1.82
N GLY A 149 13.42 9.35 -2.51
CA GLY A 149 13.20 9.24 -3.95
C GLY A 149 14.42 9.55 -4.84
N ARG A 150 15.59 9.83 -4.26
CA ARG A 150 16.71 10.40 -5.03
C ARG A 150 18.05 9.70 -4.83
N PHE A 151 18.46 9.46 -3.58
CA PHE A 151 19.76 8.86 -3.29
C PHE A 151 19.59 7.56 -2.52
N TYR A 152 20.21 6.51 -3.05
CA TYR A 152 20.20 5.18 -2.48
C TYR A 152 21.63 4.68 -2.27
N GLN A 153 21.92 4.15 -1.09
CA GLN A 153 23.13 3.38 -0.83
C GLN A 153 22.84 1.90 -1.05
N ALA A 154 23.74 1.16 -1.67
CA ALA A 154 23.55 -0.27 -1.90
C ALA A 154 24.90 -1.02 -2.01
N GLN A 155 24.83 -2.34 -2.18
CA GLN A 155 26.01 -3.19 -2.45
C GLN A 155 25.78 -3.98 -3.74
N ALA A 156 26.75 -4.02 -4.63
CA ALA A 156 26.78 -4.93 -5.78
C ALA A 156 27.52 -6.21 -5.41
N LEU A 157 26.81 -7.34 -5.47
CA LEU A 157 27.41 -8.67 -5.41
C LEU A 157 27.95 -9.05 -6.79
N LEU A 158 29.25 -9.27 -6.88
CA LEU A 158 29.93 -9.65 -8.11
C LEU A 158 30.01 -11.17 -8.27
N ASN A 159 30.39 -11.63 -9.47
CA ASN A 159 30.56 -13.04 -9.77
C ASN A 159 31.66 -13.75 -9.00
N THR A 160 32.63 -13.01 -8.48
CA THR A 160 33.67 -13.51 -7.57
C THR A 160 33.16 -13.67 -6.13
N GLY A 161 31.96 -13.18 -5.82
CA GLY A 161 31.39 -13.15 -4.47
C GLY A 161 31.80 -11.93 -3.66
N SER A 162 32.66 -11.04 -4.20
CA SER A 162 32.96 -9.75 -3.62
C SER A 162 31.73 -8.83 -3.60
N LYS A 163 31.71 -7.91 -2.64
CA LYS A 163 30.63 -6.95 -2.47
C LYS A 163 31.18 -5.54 -2.60
N GLU A 164 30.80 -4.86 -3.68
CA GLU A 164 31.23 -3.48 -3.94
C GLU A 164 30.16 -2.50 -3.46
N PRO A 165 30.47 -1.61 -2.49
CA PRO A 165 29.52 -0.60 -2.07
C PRO A 165 29.35 0.46 -3.17
N LEU A 166 28.12 0.90 -3.35
CA LEU A 166 27.77 1.87 -4.37
C LEU A 166 26.66 2.80 -3.91
N THR A 167 26.55 3.91 -4.61
CA THR A 167 25.44 4.86 -4.48
C THR A 167 24.74 5.01 -5.82
N ILE A 168 23.41 5.11 -5.77
CA ILE A 168 22.54 5.30 -6.93
C ILE A 168 21.81 6.63 -6.76
N GLU A 169 22.07 7.58 -7.67
CA GLU A 169 21.29 8.80 -7.82
C GLU A 169 20.24 8.60 -8.91
N VAL A 170 18.96 8.76 -8.57
CA VAL A 170 17.85 8.81 -9.53
C VAL A 170 17.62 10.26 -9.93
N ARG A 171 17.83 10.58 -11.21
CA ARG A 171 17.61 11.93 -11.77
C ARG A 171 16.24 12.06 -12.42
N SER A 172 15.81 13.31 -12.58
CA SER A 172 14.60 13.68 -13.33
C SER A 172 14.60 13.02 -14.71
N GLY A 173 13.55 12.27 -15.04
CA GLY A 173 13.44 11.50 -16.28
C GLY A 173 13.77 10.01 -16.18
N GLY A 174 14.05 9.49 -14.97
CA GLY A 174 14.26 8.05 -14.74
C GLY A 174 15.67 7.56 -15.09
N ASN A 175 16.59 8.46 -15.39
CA ASN A 175 18.00 8.13 -15.56
C ASN A 175 18.63 7.88 -14.19
N ILE A 176 19.44 6.82 -14.11
CA ILE A 176 20.18 6.44 -12.91
C ILE A 176 21.66 6.75 -13.10
N TYR A 177 22.30 7.28 -12.07
CA TYR A 177 23.74 7.46 -11.99
C TYR A 177 24.25 6.58 -10.87
N VAL A 178 25.18 5.69 -11.20
CA VAL A 178 25.78 4.76 -10.23
C VAL A 178 27.21 5.19 -9.99
N THR A 179 27.58 5.33 -8.72
CA THR A 179 28.95 5.65 -8.30
C THR A 179 29.43 4.56 -7.36
N LEU A 180 30.55 3.93 -7.69
CA LEU A 180 31.24 3.01 -6.78
C LEU A 180 31.91 3.83 -5.69
N THR A 181 31.74 3.42 -4.45
CA THR A 181 32.40 4.05 -3.30
C THR A 181 33.53 3.14 -2.85
N GLU A 182 34.62 3.70 -2.36
CA GLU A 182 35.67 2.89 -1.72
C GLU A 182 35.12 2.32 -0.40
N GLN A 183 35.47 1.07 -0.09
CA GLN A 183 35.24 0.51 1.24
C GLN A 183 36.20 1.22 2.21
N GLU A 184 35.65 1.98 3.17
CA GLU A 184 36.41 2.39 4.37
C GLU A 184 36.71 1.19 5.26
#